data_AF-A0A3B1JD96-F1
#
_entry.id   AF-A0A3B1JD96-F1
#
_cell.length_a   1.000
_cell.length_b   1.000
_cell.length_c   1.000
_cell.angle_alpha   90.00
_cell.angle_beta   90.00
_cell.angle_gamma   90.00
#
_symmetry.space_group_name_H-M   'P 1'
#
loop_
_entity.id
_entity.type
_entity.pdbx_description
1 polymer ?
#
loop_
_entity_poly.entity_id
_entity_poly.type
_entity_poly.pdbx_seq_one_letter_code
_entity_poly.pdbx_strand_id
1 'polypeptide(L)'
;MEPRHRKILQQNRAHLVKTLDPSGVLDGLLSRGIFSQDMIDEIKSSGARRTQARQLVKDLETRGSQAFPAFLECLHETGQSSLAEHLESGNPLPCSLKSSVFRSLLLNIV
;
A
#
# COMPACT_ATOMS: atom_id res chain seq x y z
N MET A 1 -8.33 -10.48 3.23
CA MET A 1 -8.58 -9.27 2.42
C MET A 1 -9.85 -9.48 1.61
N GLU A 2 -10.63 -8.42 1.39
CA GLU A 2 -11.82 -8.51 0.53
C GLU A 2 -11.46 -8.74 -0.95
N PRO A 3 -12.29 -9.46 -1.73
CA PRO A 3 -12.00 -9.77 -3.13
C PRO A 3 -11.78 -8.53 -4.00
N ARG A 4 -12.53 -7.44 -3.76
CA ARG A 4 -12.38 -6.18 -4.50
C ARG A 4 -11.00 -5.55 -4.30
N HIS A 5 -10.51 -5.52 -3.06
CA HIS A 5 -9.19 -4.96 -2.71
C HIS A 5 -8.07 -5.82 -3.29
N ARG A 6 -8.22 -7.14 -3.24
CA ARG A 6 -7.28 -8.07 -3.87
C ARG A 6 -7.19 -7.83 -5.38
N LYS A 7 -8.33 -7.64 -6.05
CA LYS A 7 -8.37 -7.37 -7.50
C LYS A 7 -7.65 -6.06 -7.86
N ILE A 8 -7.81 -5.01 -7.05
CA ILE A 8 -7.09 -3.73 -7.23
C ILE A 8 -5.58 -3.94 -7.15
N LEU A 9 -5.08 -4.67 -6.15
CA LEU A 9 -3.64 -4.94 -6.01
C LEU A 9 -3.11 -5.76 -7.19
N GLN A 10 -3.86 -6.77 -7.64
CA GLN A 10 -3.47 -7.64 -8.76
C GLN A 10 -3.41 -6.88 -10.08
N GLN A 11 -4.40 -6.01 -10.37
CA GLN A 11 -4.43 -5.20 -11.59
C GLN A 11 -3.31 -4.16 -11.61
N ASN A 12 -2.93 -3.61 -10.46
CA ASN A 12 -1.90 -2.57 -10.35
C ASN A 12 -0.52 -3.10 -10.01
N ARG A 13 -0.33 -4.43 -9.97
CA ARG A 13 0.89 -5.09 -9.49
C ARG A 13 2.17 -4.62 -10.20
N ALA A 14 2.12 -4.43 -11.51
CA ALA A 14 3.27 -3.93 -12.29
C ALA A 14 3.66 -2.49 -11.90
N HIS A 15 2.66 -1.64 -11.69
CA HIS A 15 2.86 -0.26 -11.24
C HIS A 15 3.44 -0.23 -9.83
N LEU A 16 2.82 -0.97 -8.89
CA LEU A 16 3.27 -1.11 -7.51
C LEU A 16 4.74 -1.52 -7.42
N VAL A 17 5.14 -2.58 -8.12
CA VAL A 17 6.52 -3.06 -8.12
C VAL A 17 7.50 -2.01 -8.66
N LYS A 18 7.06 -1.16 -9.58
CA LYS A 18 7.90 -0.12 -10.19
C LYS A 18 8.08 1.09 -9.28
N THR A 19 7.01 1.56 -8.61
CA THR A 19 6.97 2.86 -7.93
C THR A 19 6.99 2.78 -6.41
N LEU A 20 6.55 1.67 -5.81
CA LEU A 20 6.51 1.50 -4.36
C LEU A 20 7.91 1.50 -3.76
N ASP A 21 8.10 2.38 -2.77
CA ASP A 21 9.16 2.27 -1.78
C ASP A 21 8.63 1.51 -0.55
N PRO A 22 9.09 0.26 -0.32
CA PRO A 22 8.63 -0.55 0.79
C PRO A 22 9.22 -0.10 2.14
N SER A 23 10.30 0.68 2.17
CA SER A 23 11.10 0.91 3.39
C SER A 23 10.24 1.49 4.52
N GLY A 24 9.60 2.64 4.30
CA GLY A 24 8.73 3.25 5.31
C GLY A 24 7.37 2.56 5.47
N VAL A 25 6.88 1.88 4.41
CA VAL A 25 5.57 1.22 4.44
C VAL A 25 5.61 -0.04 5.31
N LEU A 26 6.72 -0.77 5.28
CA LEU A 26 6.94 -1.96 6.10
C LEU A 26 6.87 -1.64 7.59
N ASP A 27 7.48 -0.54 8.01
CA ASP A 27 7.51 -0.14 9.42
C ASP A 27 6.11 0.30 9.90
N GLY A 28 5.34 1.02 9.06
CA GLY A 28 3.95 1.37 9.36
C GLY A 28 3.02 0.15 9.43
N LEU A 29 3.22 -0.85 8.56
CA LEU A 29 2.44 -2.08 8.58
C LEU A 29 2.77 -2.98 9.78
N LEU A 30 4.01 -2.94 10.25
CA LEU A 30 4.44 -3.61 11.48
C LEU A 30 3.78 -2.99 12.72
N SER A 31 3.82 -1.66 12.86
CA SER A 31 3.24 -0.97 14.02
C SER A 31 1.74 -1.21 14.16
N ARG A 32 1.05 -1.43 13.04
CA ARG A 32 -0.37 -1.76 12.93
C ARG A 32 -0.68 -3.26 13.09
N GLY A 33 0.34 -4.10 13.26
CA GLY A 33 0.20 -5.55 13.44
C GLY A 33 -0.27 -6.31 12.20
N ILE A 34 -0.14 -5.72 11.00
CA ILE A 34 -0.49 -6.39 9.73
C ILE A 34 0.55 -7.45 9.37
N PHE A 35 1.81 -7.18 9.71
CA PHE A 35 2.94 -8.10 9.60
C PHE A 35 3.63 -8.25 10.95
N SER A 36 4.23 -9.41 11.20
CA SER A 36 5.16 -9.60 12.32
C SER A 36 6.57 -9.15 11.93
N GLN A 37 7.42 -8.93 12.93
CA GLN A 37 8.82 -8.56 12.73
C GLN A 37 9.53 -9.56 11.79
N ASP A 38 9.39 -10.86 12.04
CA ASP A 38 10.02 -11.91 11.22
C ASP A 38 9.64 -11.79 9.74
N MET A 39 8.37 -11.48 9.45
CA MET A 39 7.90 -11.33 8.07
C MET A 39 8.43 -10.07 7.41
N ILE A 40 8.58 -8.98 8.17
CA ILE A 40 9.22 -7.76 7.68
C ILE A 40 10.68 -8.05 7.33
N ASP A 41 11.39 -8.80 8.17
CA ASP A 41 12.80 -9.14 7.94
C ASP A 41 12.97 -10.09 6.74
N GLU A 42 12.06 -11.05 6.55
CA GLU A 42 11.98 -11.85 5.32
C GLU A 42 11.77 -10.98 4.07
N ILE A 43 10.87 -10.00 4.13
CA ILE A 43 10.65 -9.08 3.01
C ILE A 43 11.90 -8.23 2.76
N LYS A 44 12.50 -7.63 3.81
CA LYS A 44 13.69 -6.78 3.69
C LYS A 44 14.89 -7.56 3.13
N SER A 45 15.04 -8.83 3.51
CA SER A 45 16.10 -9.72 3.03
C SER A 45 15.90 -10.27 1.61
N SER A 46 14.70 -10.11 1.01
CA SER A 46 14.40 -10.58 -0.35
C SER A 46 15.19 -9.89 -1.48
N GLY A 47 16.01 -8.90 -1.17
CA GLY A 47 16.98 -8.30 -2.09
C GLY A 47 16.59 -6.88 -2.51
N ALA A 48 16.63 -6.61 -3.83
CA ALA A 48 16.38 -5.26 -4.34
C ALA A 48 14.98 -4.75 -4.01
N ARG A 49 14.82 -3.42 -3.85
CA ARG A 49 13.53 -2.73 -3.61
C ARG A 49 12.36 -3.26 -4.47
N ARG A 50 12.65 -3.58 -5.73
CA ARG A 50 11.70 -4.11 -6.72
C ARG A 50 11.18 -5.51 -6.34
N THR A 51 12.04 -6.36 -5.78
CA THR A 51 11.70 -7.68 -5.25
C THR A 51 10.95 -7.56 -3.92
N GLN A 52 11.42 -6.69 -3.02
CA GLN A 52 10.76 -6.40 -1.75
C GLN A 52 9.32 -5.91 -1.97
N ALA A 53 9.11 -4.96 -2.88
CA ALA A 53 7.77 -4.46 -3.23
C ALA A 53 6.86 -5.57 -3.78
N ARG A 54 7.41 -6.46 -4.62
CA ARG A 54 6.66 -7.61 -5.16
C ARG A 54 6.22 -8.57 -4.05
N GLN A 55 7.12 -8.85 -3.11
CA GLN A 55 6.86 -9.75 -1.99
C GLN A 55 5.84 -9.13 -1.04
N LEU A 56 6.03 -7.87 -0.65
CA LEU A 56 5.09 -7.11 0.18
C LEU A 56 3.67 -7.17 -0.38
N VAL A 57 3.47 -6.83 -1.67
CA VAL A 57 2.13 -6.86 -2.29
C VAL A 57 1.54 -8.27 -2.31
N LYS A 58 2.36 -9.30 -2.56
CA LYS A 58 1.91 -10.70 -2.54
C LYS A 58 1.40 -11.10 -1.16
N ASP A 59 2.19 -10.80 -0.13
CA ASP A 59 1.88 -11.24 1.22
C ASP A 59 0.74 -10.43 1.84
N LEU A 60 0.59 -9.17 1.43
CA LEU A 60 -0.52 -8.32 1.86
C LEU A 60 -1.89 -8.92 1.52
N GLU A 61 -2.02 -9.62 0.39
CA GLU A 61 -3.28 -10.24 -0.08
C GLU A 61 -3.84 -11.30 0.91
N THR A 62 -3.02 -11.80 1.83
CA THR A 62 -3.38 -12.82 2.83
C THR A 62 -3.58 -12.27 4.24
N ARG A 63 -3.25 -10.99 4.52
CA ARG A 63 -3.25 -10.37 5.88
C ARG A 63 -4.61 -9.90 6.43
N GLY A 64 -5.71 -10.48 5.96
CA GLY A 64 -7.04 -10.11 6.45
C GLY A 64 -7.63 -8.84 5.82
N SER A 65 -8.79 -8.38 6.30
CA SER A 65 -9.56 -7.27 5.70
C SER A 65 -8.91 -5.90 5.96
N GLN A 66 -8.26 -5.72 7.10
CA GLN A 66 -7.61 -4.46 7.52
C GLN A 66 -6.30 -4.16 6.77
N ALA A 67 -5.73 -5.15 6.07
CA ALA A 67 -4.45 -4.99 5.38
C ALA A 67 -4.47 -3.93 4.28
N PHE A 68 -5.56 -3.84 3.51
CA PHE A 68 -5.68 -2.87 2.42
C PHE A 68 -5.80 -1.42 2.93
N PRO A 69 -6.75 -1.08 3.83
CA PRO A 69 -6.82 0.29 4.36
C PRO A 69 -5.55 0.68 5.13
N ALA A 70 -4.97 -0.22 5.92
CA ALA A 70 -3.70 0.05 6.60
C ALA A 70 -2.55 0.34 5.62
N PHE A 71 -2.50 -0.38 4.49
CA PHE A 71 -1.53 -0.13 3.44
C PHE A 71 -1.70 1.24 2.80
N LEU A 72 -2.94 1.68 2.51
CA LEU A 72 -3.21 3.02 1.98
C LEU A 72 -2.79 4.11 2.97
N GLU A 73 -3.08 3.93 4.25
CA GLU A 73 -2.65 4.88 5.28
C GLU A 73 -1.12 4.98 5.36
N CYS A 74 -0.41 3.85 5.33
CA CYS A 74 1.06 3.84 5.31
C CYS A 74 1.62 4.53 4.05
N LEU A 75 0.96 4.39 2.90
CA LEU A 75 1.35 5.10 1.69
C LEU A 75 1.19 6.61 1.83
N HIS A 76 0.13 7.09 2.48
CA HIS A 76 -0.02 8.51 2.78
C HIS A 76 1.04 9.02 3.76
N GLU A 77 1.29 8.28 4.84
CA GLU A 77 2.27 8.64 5.88
C GLU A 77 3.70 8.69 5.34
N THR A 78 4.01 7.84 4.36
CA THR A 78 5.33 7.79 3.70
C THR A 78 5.47 8.77 2.52
N GLY A 79 4.47 9.62 2.28
CA GLY A 79 4.48 10.59 1.17
C GLY A 79 4.21 9.97 -0.21
N GLN A 80 3.79 8.71 -0.27
CA GLN A 80 3.38 7.99 -1.48
C GLN A 80 1.88 8.15 -1.79
N SER A 81 1.29 9.29 -1.44
CA SER A 81 -0.16 9.57 -1.58
C SER A 81 -0.69 9.37 -2.98
N SER A 82 0.06 9.74 -4.03
CA SER A 82 -0.37 9.51 -5.41
C SER A 82 -0.55 8.02 -5.75
N LEU A 83 0.19 7.14 -5.08
CA LEU A 83 0.02 5.70 -5.23
C LEU A 83 -1.22 5.22 -4.46
N ALA A 84 -1.48 5.77 -3.28
CA ALA A 84 -2.68 5.46 -2.49
C ALA A 84 -3.97 5.89 -3.21
N GLU A 85 -4.05 7.13 -3.65
CA GLU A 85 -5.18 7.70 -4.41
C GLU A 85 -5.49 6.87 -5.65
N HIS A 86 -4.43 6.42 -6.34
CA HIS A 86 -4.57 5.56 -7.51
C HIS A 86 -5.26 4.22 -7.17
N LEU A 87 -4.83 3.58 -6.09
CA LEU A 87 -5.43 2.32 -5.64
C LEU A 87 -6.86 2.50 -5.13
N GLU A 88 -7.18 3.63 -4.48
CA GLU A 88 -8.53 3.97 -4.02
C GLU A 88 -9.49 4.18 -5.19
N SER A 89 -9.03 4.81 -6.28
CA SER A 89 -9.86 5.10 -7.45
C SER A 89 -10.36 3.85 -8.19
N GLY A 90 -9.73 2.68 -7.96
CA GLY A 90 -10.07 1.41 -8.61
C GLY A 90 -9.85 1.36 -10.12
N ASN A 91 -9.32 2.43 -10.74
CA ASN A 91 -9.09 2.51 -12.17
C ASN A 91 -7.66 2.07 -12.54
N PRO A 92 -7.48 1.24 -13.59
CA PRO A 92 -6.15 1.03 -14.17
C PRO A 92 -5.68 2.33 -14.86
N LEU A 93 -4.42 2.74 -14.65
CA LEU A 93 -3.86 3.98 -15.18
C LEU A 93 -4.05 4.10 -16.71
N PRO A 94 -4.66 5.18 -17.23
CA PRO A 94 -4.11 5.87 -18.38
C PRO A 94 -2.92 6.72 -17.90
N CYS A 95 -1.79 6.63 -18.60
CA CYS A 95 -0.61 7.45 -18.32
C CYS A 95 -0.99 8.94 -18.27
N SER A 96 -0.66 9.60 -17.15
CA SER A 96 -0.93 11.01 -16.80
C SER A 96 -2.37 11.34 -16.38
N LEU A 97 -2.54 11.75 -15.12
CA LEU A 97 -3.27 12.97 -14.73
C LEU A 97 -3.00 13.29 -13.25
N LYS A 98 -2.56 14.53 -13.02
CA LYS A 98 -2.46 15.13 -11.69
C LYS A 98 -3.87 15.36 -11.18
N SER A 99 -4.21 14.88 -9.99
CA SER A 99 -5.38 15.38 -9.28
C SER A 99 -5.07 15.46 -7.81
N SER A 100 -4.87 16.68 -7.34
CA SER A 100 -5.03 17.04 -5.95
C SER A 100 -6.47 16.73 -5.47
N VAL A 101 -6.63 16.80 -4.15
CA VAL A 101 -7.88 16.90 -3.39
C VAL A 101 -8.44 15.56 -2.89
N PHE A 102 -8.17 15.22 -1.62
CA PHE A 102 -9.15 15.25 -0.53
C PHE A 102 -8.54 14.67 0.76
N ARG A 103 -8.26 15.52 1.77
CA ARG A 103 -8.41 15.14 3.19
C ARG A 103 -8.83 16.37 3.98
N SER A 104 -10.11 16.69 3.86
CA SER A 104 -10.81 17.46 4.87
C SER A 104 -11.85 16.53 5.48
N LEU A 105 -11.65 16.21 6.76
CA LEU A 105 -12.65 15.86 7.77
C LEU A 105 -11.96 15.04 8.85
N LEU A 106 -11.40 15.75 9.83
CA LEU A 106 -11.47 15.39 11.25
C LEU A 106 -10.97 16.61 12.04
N LEU A 107 -11.88 17.54 12.36
CA LEU A 107 -11.77 18.28 13.62
C LEU A 107 -13.18 18.64 14.12
N ASN A 108 -13.65 17.77 15.02
CA ASN A 108 -14.52 17.95 16.17
C ASN A 108 -15.79 18.81 16.07
N ILE A 109 -16.89 18.07 16.13
CA ILE A 109 -18.14 18.42 16.82
C ILE A 109 -17.91 18.41 18.35
N VAL A 110 -18.63 19.31 19.02
CA VAL A 110 -18.74 19.65 20.47
C VAL A 110 -17.81 20.76 20.94
#